data_AF-A0A0K9GRJ6-F1
#
_entry.id   AF-A0A0K9GRJ6-F1
#
_cell.length_a   1.000
_cell.length_b   1.000
_cell.length_c   1.000
_cell.angle_alpha   90.00
_cell.angle_beta   90.00
_cell.angle_gamma   90.00
#
_symmetry.space_group_name_H-M   'P 1'
#
loop_
_entity.id
_entity.type
_entity.pdbx_description
1 polymer ?
#
loop_
_entity_poly.entity_id
_entity_poly.type
_entity_poly.pdbx_seq_one_letter_code
_entity_poly.pdbx_strand_id
1 'polypeptide(L)'
;MTELKKDIQKEFKNYLKNLIVLIFTVIPLYFEISLAEKFINSQNDKLLWFMDLGIYNFIFSIIASTFMYFYSSLKTTIEIKLFYTEDKLKNVKIKHNENKQIILEITAKGKRKNIPGEMVLNYPDWLDMQIKGRPYLTSLDEQNQYVLDLQKMFNQQKEINQTKEIAIDLIGNGNPEEKNSIEIIPELTKGNRNPLRRVKFQGLKIEIKGN
;
A
#
# COMPACT_ATOMS: atom_id res chain seq x y z
N MET A 1 5.24 -14.08 3.12
CA MET A 1 5.49 -13.84 1.68
C MET A 1 6.94 -14.24 1.45
N THR A 2 7.19 -15.35 0.74
CA THR A 2 8.51 -15.98 0.62
C THR A 2 9.52 -15.05 -0.07
N GLU A 3 10.78 -15.05 0.38
CA GLU A 3 11.86 -14.21 -0.16
C GLU A 3 12.01 -14.38 -1.68
N LEU A 4 11.90 -15.62 -2.15
CA LEU A 4 11.86 -15.98 -3.57
C LEU A 4 10.86 -15.13 -4.40
N LYS A 5 9.66 -14.84 -3.88
CA LYS A 5 8.67 -14.02 -4.60
C LYS A 5 9.12 -12.57 -4.74
N LYS A 6 9.87 -12.03 -3.76
CA LYS A 6 10.37 -10.65 -3.83
C LYS A 6 11.52 -10.53 -4.83
N ASP A 7 12.39 -11.53 -4.89
CA ASP A 7 13.54 -11.54 -5.79
C ASP A 7 13.08 -11.67 -7.24
N ILE A 8 12.15 -12.58 -7.54
CA ILE A 8 11.54 -12.71 -8.88
C ILE A 8 10.87 -11.40 -9.30
N GLN A 9 10.14 -10.73 -8.40
CA GLN A 9 9.52 -9.44 -8.73
C GLN A 9 10.55 -8.34 -9.03
N LYS A 10 11.68 -8.36 -8.32
CA LYS A 10 12.77 -7.40 -8.53
C LYS A 10 13.46 -7.63 -9.87
N GLU A 11 13.75 -8.88 -10.20
CA GLU A 11 14.33 -9.27 -11.48
C GLU A 11 13.40 -8.91 -12.65
N PHE A 12 12.12 -9.26 -12.54
CA PHE A 12 11.14 -8.92 -13.57
C PHE A 12 11.05 -7.40 -13.81
N LYS A 13 11.08 -6.60 -12.73
CA LYS A 13 11.11 -5.14 -12.85
C LYS A 13 12.38 -4.65 -13.54
N ASN A 14 13.53 -5.28 -13.30
CA ASN A 14 14.79 -4.94 -13.97
C ASN A 14 14.75 -5.32 -15.45
N TYR A 15 14.22 -6.48 -15.81
CA TYR A 15 14.04 -6.86 -17.22
C TYR A 15 13.11 -5.90 -17.95
N LEU A 16 11.97 -5.54 -17.33
CA LEU A 16 11.04 -4.58 -17.91
C LEU A 16 11.68 -3.19 -18.08
N LYS A 17 12.48 -2.75 -17.11
CA LYS A 17 13.28 -1.52 -17.22
C LYS A 17 14.20 -1.57 -18.44
N ASN A 18 14.99 -2.64 -18.57
CA ASN A 18 15.96 -2.77 -19.64
C ASN A 18 15.27 -2.81 -21.01
N LEU A 19 14.13 -3.50 -21.11
CA LEU A 19 13.31 -3.50 -22.33
C LEU A 19 12.86 -2.09 -22.71
N ILE A 20 12.32 -1.33 -21.74
CA ILE A 20 11.88 0.05 -21.97
C ILE A 20 13.05 0.93 -22.42
N VAL A 21 14.19 0.83 -21.74
CA VAL A 21 15.40 1.58 -22.10
C VAL A 21 15.86 1.24 -23.53
N LEU A 22 15.81 -0.03 -23.91
CA LEU A 22 16.18 -0.47 -25.25
C LEU A 22 15.23 0.09 -26.31
N ILE A 23 13.91 0.07 -26.07
CA ILE A 23 12.92 0.68 -26.96
C ILE A 23 13.23 2.18 -27.14
N PHE A 24 13.47 2.90 -26.05
CA PHE A 24 13.80 4.34 -26.12
C PHE A 24 15.14 4.60 -26.81
N THR A 25 16.10 3.68 -26.71
CA THR A 25 17.41 3.76 -27.39
C THR A 25 17.28 3.63 -28.91
N VAL A 26 16.33 2.84 -29.40
CA VAL A 26 16.11 2.65 -30.84
C VAL A 26 15.47 3.87 -31.50
N ILE A 27 14.67 4.66 -30.76
CA ILE A 27 13.98 5.85 -31.30
C ILE A 27 14.96 6.87 -31.94
N PRO A 28 16.00 7.39 -31.25
CA PRO A 28 16.92 8.34 -31.86
C PRO A 28 17.73 7.73 -33.01
N LEU A 29 18.05 6.43 -32.94
CA LEU A 29 18.71 5.70 -34.03
C LEU A 29 17.82 5.62 -35.29
N TYR A 30 16.51 5.42 -35.11
CA TYR A 30 15.54 5.42 -36.20
C TYR A 30 15.43 6.78 -36.90
N PHE A 31 15.61 7.87 -36.15
CA PHE A 31 15.65 9.23 -36.69
C PHE A 31 17.04 9.67 -37.16
N GLU A 32 18.00 8.73 -37.29
CA GLU A 32 19.37 9.00 -37.74
C GLU A 32 20.10 10.06 -36.90
N ILE A 33 19.74 10.19 -35.62
CA ILE A 33 20.40 11.12 -34.71
C ILE A 33 21.67 10.44 -34.17
N SER A 34 22.84 10.86 -34.62
CA SER A 34 24.13 10.41 -34.08
C SER A 34 24.68 11.40 -33.05
N LEU A 35 25.02 10.88 -31.86
CA LEU A 35 25.86 11.59 -30.89
C LEU A 35 27.33 11.21 -31.07
N ALA A 36 27.62 9.99 -31.49
CA ALA A 36 28.96 9.47 -31.72
C ALA A 36 29.73 10.29 -32.76
N GLU A 37 29.07 10.74 -33.84
CA GLU A 37 29.66 11.62 -34.86
C GLU A 37 30.24 12.91 -34.29
N LYS A 38 29.70 13.41 -33.17
CA LYS A 38 30.19 14.64 -32.52
C LYS A 38 31.49 14.43 -31.75
N PHE A 39 31.80 13.20 -31.36
CA PHE A 39 32.95 12.86 -30.54
C PHE A 39 34.03 12.10 -31.32
N ILE A 40 33.63 11.36 -32.37
CA ILE A 40 34.51 10.47 -33.12
C ILE A 40 34.33 10.73 -34.61
N ASN A 41 35.41 11.19 -35.24
CA ASN A 41 35.48 11.37 -36.68
C ASN A 41 35.83 10.02 -37.35
N SER A 42 34.83 9.18 -37.56
CA SER A 42 34.97 7.88 -38.24
C SER A 42 34.02 7.81 -39.43
N GLN A 43 34.49 7.28 -40.56
CA GLN A 43 33.67 7.01 -41.74
C GLN A 43 32.98 5.64 -41.69
N ASN A 44 33.13 4.89 -40.59
CA ASN A 44 32.53 3.58 -40.45
C ASN A 44 31.17 3.69 -39.77
N ASP A 45 30.10 3.73 -40.57
CA ASP A 45 28.71 3.86 -40.10
C ASP A 45 28.32 2.79 -39.08
N LYS A 46 28.85 1.56 -39.22
CA LYS A 46 28.58 0.48 -38.25
C LYS A 46 29.20 0.76 -36.89
N LEU A 47 30.39 1.37 -36.88
CA LEU A 47 31.07 1.75 -35.65
C LEU A 47 30.32 2.90 -34.96
N LEU A 48 29.93 3.92 -35.72
CA LEU A 48 29.13 5.04 -35.20
C LEU A 48 27.80 4.55 -34.60
N TRP A 49 27.08 3.69 -35.33
CA TRP A 49 25.82 3.12 -34.86
C TRP A 49 25.96 2.30 -33.58
N PHE A 50 27.00 1.46 -33.48
CA PHE A 50 27.27 0.68 -32.27
C PHE A 50 27.58 1.58 -31.07
N MET A 51 28.35 2.64 -31.28
CA MET A 51 28.66 3.59 -30.22
C MET A 51 27.44 4.42 -29.80
N ASP A 52 26.62 4.85 -30.74
CA ASP A 52 25.36 5.54 -30.45
C ASP A 52 24.41 4.66 -29.64
N LEU A 53 24.30 3.38 -29.97
CA LEU A 53 23.52 2.43 -29.17
C LEU A 53 24.02 2.38 -27.72
N GLY A 54 25.35 2.33 -27.53
CA GLY A 54 25.96 2.39 -26.20
C GLY A 54 25.66 3.69 -25.45
N ILE A 55 25.83 4.84 -26.11
CA ILE A 55 25.60 6.18 -25.53
C ILE A 55 24.13 6.35 -25.13
N TYR A 56 23.20 6.07 -26.04
CA TYR A 56 21.78 6.19 -25.79
C TYR A 56 21.31 5.23 -24.69
N ASN A 57 21.76 3.98 -24.72
CA ASN A 57 21.43 3.01 -23.67
C ASN A 57 21.91 3.49 -22.29
N PHE A 58 23.10 4.09 -22.21
CA PHE A 58 23.63 4.69 -20.98
C PHE A 58 22.78 5.87 -20.51
N ILE A 59 22.47 6.83 -21.40
CA ILE A 59 21.66 8.01 -21.09
C ILE A 59 20.26 7.60 -20.62
N PHE A 60 19.56 6.76 -21.36
CA PHE A 60 18.22 6.30 -20.99
C PHE A 60 18.22 5.44 -19.73
N SER A 61 19.28 4.67 -19.48
CA SER A 61 19.46 3.95 -18.22
C SER A 61 19.57 4.90 -17.02
N ILE A 62 20.30 6.00 -17.15
CA ILE A 62 20.39 7.04 -16.12
C ILE A 62 19.01 7.68 -15.92
N ILE A 63 18.35 8.13 -16.98
CA ILE A 63 17.03 8.76 -16.91
C ILE A 63 16.02 7.83 -16.23
N ALA A 64 15.95 6.56 -16.64
CA ALA A 64 15.05 5.58 -16.06
C ALA A 64 15.35 5.32 -14.58
N SER A 65 16.63 5.24 -14.20
CA SER A 65 17.06 5.05 -12.80
C SER A 65 16.67 6.25 -11.93
N THR A 66 16.95 7.46 -12.41
CA THR A 66 16.59 8.72 -11.75
C THR A 66 15.07 8.83 -11.58
N PHE A 67 14.30 8.55 -12.64
CA PHE A 67 12.84 8.54 -12.57
C PHE A 67 12.33 7.53 -11.54
N MET A 68 12.86 6.30 -11.52
CA MET A 68 12.48 5.30 -10.52
C MET A 68 12.82 5.71 -9.09
N TYR A 69 13.96 6.36 -8.89
CA TYR A 69 14.38 6.87 -7.59
C TYR A 69 13.39 7.93 -7.09
N PHE A 70 13.10 8.95 -7.91
CA PHE A 70 12.12 9.98 -7.57
C PHE A 70 10.72 9.41 -7.36
N TYR A 71 10.27 8.50 -8.23
CA TYR A 71 8.97 7.86 -8.06
C TYR A 71 8.88 7.10 -6.73
N SER A 72 9.94 6.38 -6.36
CA SER A 72 10.00 5.62 -5.11
C SER A 72 10.04 6.53 -3.88
N SER A 73 10.72 7.68 -3.94
CA SER A 73 10.77 8.65 -2.82
C SER A 73 9.47 9.43 -2.65
N LEU A 74 8.68 9.58 -3.71
CA LEU A 74 7.36 10.20 -3.65
C LEU A 74 6.26 9.24 -3.16
N LYS A 75 6.52 7.94 -3.19
CA LYS A 75 5.51 6.91 -2.88
C LYS A 75 5.17 6.89 -1.40
N THR A 76 3.89 6.75 -1.11
CA THR A 76 3.36 6.62 0.25
C THR A 76 2.67 5.27 0.38
N THR A 77 3.07 4.52 1.39
CA THR A 77 2.53 3.19 1.70
C THR A 77 1.79 3.25 3.01
N ILE A 78 0.56 2.76 3.00
CA ILE A 78 -0.28 2.63 4.18
C ILE A 78 -0.67 1.18 4.29
N GLU A 79 -0.45 0.61 5.46
CA GLU A 79 -0.81 -0.76 5.78
C GLU A 79 -1.73 -0.73 6.99
N ILE A 80 -2.95 -1.22 6.81
CA ILE A 80 -3.98 -1.27 7.84
C ILE A 80 -4.26 -2.74 8.10
N LYS A 81 -4.11 -3.16 9.35
CA LYS A 81 -4.33 -4.55 9.76
C LYS A 81 -5.24 -4.60 10.97
N LEU A 82 -6.23 -5.48 10.91
CA LEU A 82 -6.93 -5.97 12.08
C LEU A 82 -6.38 -7.34 12.44
N PHE A 83 -6.13 -7.56 13.73
CA PHE A 83 -5.72 -8.86 14.25
C PHE A 83 -6.10 -9.03 15.72
N TYR A 84 -6.13 -10.29 16.13
CA TYR A 84 -6.32 -10.72 17.52
C TYR A 84 -4.98 -11.17 18.11
N THR A 85 -4.71 -10.79 19.36
CA THR A 85 -3.50 -11.10 20.16
C THR A 85 -2.14 -10.69 19.54
N GLU A 86 -1.05 -10.83 20.31
CA GLU A 86 0.32 -10.55 19.84
C GLU A 86 0.73 -11.45 18.66
N ASP A 87 0.16 -12.64 18.57
CA ASP A 87 0.39 -13.61 17.48
C ASP A 87 -0.23 -13.18 16.13
N LYS A 88 -0.89 -12.02 16.09
CA LYS A 88 -1.54 -11.44 14.89
C LYS A 88 -2.49 -12.42 14.20
N LEU A 89 -3.31 -13.10 14.99
CA LEU A 89 -4.31 -14.05 14.50
C LEU A 89 -5.35 -13.30 13.64
N LYS A 90 -5.64 -13.88 12.48
CA LYS A 90 -6.64 -13.34 11.53
C LYS A 90 -8.06 -13.79 11.82
N ASN A 91 -8.24 -14.67 12.80
CA ASN A 91 -9.52 -15.22 13.17
C ASN A 91 -9.70 -15.07 14.68
N VAL A 92 -10.87 -14.61 15.11
CA VAL A 92 -11.27 -14.58 16.51
C VAL A 92 -12.61 -15.26 16.69
N LYS A 93 -12.69 -16.11 17.72
CA LYS A 93 -13.95 -16.73 18.14
C LYS A 93 -14.46 -16.04 19.39
N ILE A 94 -15.67 -15.50 19.35
CA ILE A 94 -16.32 -14.79 20.46
C ILE A 94 -17.49 -15.65 20.94
N LYS A 95 -17.72 -15.74 22.25
CA LYS A 95 -18.96 -16.33 22.78
C LYS A 95 -19.93 -15.21 23.17
N HIS A 96 -21.20 -15.56 23.29
CA HIS A 96 -22.23 -14.62 23.74
C HIS A 96 -21.83 -13.97 25.09
N ASN A 97 -21.94 -12.64 25.17
CA ASN A 97 -21.55 -11.81 26.32
C ASN A 97 -20.08 -11.92 26.77
N GLU A 98 -19.19 -12.54 25.99
CA GLU A 98 -17.75 -12.47 26.23
C GLU A 98 -17.16 -11.25 25.52
N ASN A 99 -16.34 -10.48 26.25
CA ASN A 99 -15.55 -9.41 25.66
C ASN A 99 -14.23 -9.96 25.12
N LYS A 100 -13.86 -9.58 23.90
CA LYS A 100 -12.54 -9.82 23.33
C LYS A 100 -11.94 -8.56 22.74
N GLN A 101 -10.68 -8.30 23.07
CA GLN A 101 -9.95 -7.18 22.49
C GLN A 101 -9.23 -7.59 21.21
N ILE A 102 -9.37 -6.77 20.17
CA ILE A 102 -8.61 -6.84 18.92
C ILE A 102 -7.78 -5.57 18.75
N ILE A 103 -6.79 -5.62 17.86
CA ILE A 103 -5.91 -4.49 17.58
C ILE A 103 -6.04 -4.08 16.11
N LEU A 104 -6.27 -2.79 15.90
CA LEU A 104 -6.14 -2.11 14.62
C LEU A 104 -4.76 -1.43 14.56
N GLU A 105 -3.88 -1.98 13.74
CA GLU A 105 -2.55 -1.44 13.46
C GLU A 105 -2.58 -0.69 12.13
N ILE A 106 -2.23 0.61 12.17
CA ILE A 106 -2.14 1.47 10.99
C ILE A 106 -0.71 1.96 10.88
N THR A 107 0.00 1.47 9.86
CA THR A 107 1.36 1.87 9.55
C THR A 107 1.39 2.76 8.32
N ALA A 108 1.91 3.97 8.44
CA ALA A 108 2.08 4.92 7.34
C ALA A 108 3.56 5.24 7.10
N LYS A 109 4.00 5.14 5.84
CA LYS A 109 5.36 5.46 5.38
C LYS A 109 5.33 6.31 4.12
N GLY A 110 6.00 7.47 4.10
CA GLY A 110 6.12 8.35 2.93
C GLY A 110 5.55 9.75 3.16
N LYS A 111 5.05 10.41 2.10
CA LYS A 111 4.62 11.82 2.16
C LYS A 111 3.19 11.96 2.68
N ARG A 112 2.99 12.83 3.68
CA ARG A 112 1.68 13.13 4.29
C ARG A 112 0.61 13.52 3.28
N LYS A 113 0.97 14.30 2.26
CA LYS A 113 0.02 14.76 1.22
C LYS A 113 -0.67 13.62 0.46
N ASN A 114 -0.12 12.42 0.50
CA ASN A 114 -0.68 11.24 -0.17
C ASN A 114 -1.48 10.34 0.79
N ILE A 115 -1.61 10.70 2.07
CA ILE A 115 -2.46 9.98 3.02
C ILE A 115 -3.93 10.22 2.67
N PRO A 116 -4.75 9.15 2.53
CA PRO A 116 -6.17 9.27 2.28
C PRO A 116 -6.87 9.99 3.44
N GLY A 117 -8.04 10.57 3.19
CA GLY A 117 -8.78 11.30 4.21
C GLY A 117 -9.24 10.37 5.33
N GLU A 118 -10.20 9.51 5.02
CA GLU A 118 -10.92 8.74 6.02
C GLU A 118 -10.91 7.24 5.70
N MET A 119 -10.97 6.44 6.77
CA MET A 119 -11.19 5.00 6.77
C MET A 119 -12.48 4.72 7.53
N VAL A 120 -13.25 3.74 7.07
CA VAL A 120 -14.46 3.26 7.74
C VAL A 120 -14.28 1.81 8.18
N LEU A 121 -14.77 1.50 9.38
CA LEU A 121 -14.94 0.14 9.89
C LEU A 121 -16.43 -0.11 10.04
N ASN A 122 -16.96 -1.03 9.24
CA ASN A 122 -18.36 -1.47 9.34
C ASN A 122 -18.42 -2.76 10.15
N TYR A 123 -19.41 -2.87 11.03
CA TYR A 123 -19.67 -4.07 11.79
C TYR A 123 -21.18 -4.39 11.78
N PRO A 124 -21.58 -5.65 12.02
CA PRO A 124 -22.98 -6.06 11.96
C PRO A 124 -23.68 -5.86 13.31
N ASP A 125 -25.01 -5.77 13.30
CA ASP A 125 -25.86 -5.46 14.46
C ASP A 125 -25.71 -6.45 15.64
N TRP A 126 -25.24 -7.68 15.38
CA TRP A 126 -25.02 -8.70 16.41
C TRP A 126 -23.67 -8.55 17.14
N LEU A 127 -22.82 -7.62 16.72
CA LEU A 127 -21.49 -7.37 17.28
C LEU A 127 -21.39 -5.91 17.71
N ASP A 128 -21.15 -5.67 18.99
CA ASP A 128 -20.77 -4.34 19.44
C ASP A 128 -19.26 -4.20 19.37
N MET A 129 -18.79 -3.12 18.76
CA MET A 129 -17.40 -2.69 18.86
C MET A 129 -17.31 -1.46 19.74
N GLN A 130 -16.37 -1.46 20.68
CA GLN A 130 -16.10 -0.32 21.55
C GLN A 130 -14.65 0.14 21.35
N ILE A 131 -14.49 1.40 20.96
CA ILE A 131 -13.17 2.00 20.75
C ILE A 131 -13.03 3.19 21.70
N LYS A 132 -11.92 3.22 22.44
CA LYS A 132 -11.61 4.37 23.31
C LYS A 132 -11.57 5.66 22.48
N GLY A 133 -12.28 6.70 22.92
CA GLY A 133 -12.40 7.97 22.21
C GLY A 133 -11.04 8.60 21.86
N ARG A 134 -10.91 9.06 20.60
CA ARG A 134 -9.70 9.72 20.06
C ARG A 134 -10.10 10.88 19.15
N PRO A 135 -9.28 11.93 19.02
CA PRO A 135 -9.63 13.14 18.25
C PRO A 135 -9.79 12.92 16.73
N TYR A 136 -9.38 11.76 16.22
CA TYR A 136 -9.48 11.36 14.82
C TYR A 136 -10.52 10.25 14.59
N LEU A 137 -11.30 9.89 15.61
CA LEU A 137 -12.30 8.82 15.56
C LEU A 137 -13.70 9.45 15.71
N THR A 138 -14.63 8.99 14.90
CA THR A 138 -16.05 9.35 14.99
C THR A 138 -16.87 8.06 14.99
N SER A 139 -17.72 7.90 16.01
CA SER A 139 -18.70 6.80 16.10
C SER A 139 -19.97 7.21 15.37
N LEU A 140 -20.47 6.36 14.49
CA LEU A 140 -21.77 6.49 13.82
C LEU A 140 -22.61 5.29 14.22
N ASP A 141 -23.09 5.30 15.46
CA ASP A 141 -23.74 4.16 16.10
C ASP A 141 -25.01 3.73 15.34
N GLU A 142 -25.76 4.68 14.77
CA GLU A 142 -26.96 4.41 13.96
C GLU A 142 -26.68 3.57 12.69
N GLN A 143 -25.43 3.51 12.26
CA GLN A 143 -25.00 2.83 11.03
C GLN A 143 -24.10 1.62 11.33
N ASN A 144 -23.78 1.36 12.60
CA ASN A 144 -22.76 0.40 13.02
C ASN A 144 -21.41 0.64 12.32
N GLN A 145 -20.94 1.89 12.37
CA GLN A 145 -19.71 2.32 11.73
C GLN A 145 -18.80 3.15 12.64
N TYR A 146 -17.50 2.93 12.49
CA TYR A 146 -16.47 3.86 12.97
C TYR A 146 -15.75 4.53 11.80
N VAL A 147 -15.66 5.85 11.83
CA VAL A 147 -14.91 6.65 10.86
C VAL A 147 -13.60 7.14 11.50
N LEU A 148 -12.47 6.86 10.84
CA LEU A 148 -11.14 7.27 11.26
C LEU A 148 -10.54 8.26 10.25
N ASP A 149 -10.28 9.48 10.69
CA ASP A 149 -9.56 10.50 9.92
C ASP A 149 -8.05 10.24 9.97
N LEU A 150 -7.53 9.65 8.90
CA LEU A 150 -6.13 9.28 8.77
C LEU A 150 -5.22 10.52 8.64
N GLN A 151 -5.72 11.64 8.09
CA GLN A 151 -4.94 12.87 8.01
C GLN A 151 -4.73 13.51 9.38
N LYS A 152 -5.77 13.51 10.23
CA LYS A 152 -5.67 13.94 11.64
C LYS A 152 -4.80 12.99 12.45
N MET A 153 -4.90 11.67 12.21
CA MET A 153 -4.10 10.66 12.90
C MET A 153 -2.59 10.87 12.74
N PHE A 154 -2.13 11.30 11.55
CA PHE A 154 -0.71 11.50 11.22
C PHE A 154 -0.31 12.97 11.02
N ASN A 155 -0.89 13.89 11.82
CA ASN A 155 -0.79 15.35 11.63
C ASN A 155 0.63 15.96 11.82
N GLN A 156 1.67 15.19 12.16
CA GLN A 156 2.85 15.80 12.79
C GLN A 156 4.02 16.15 11.84
N GLN A 157 4.11 15.62 10.60
CA GLN A 157 5.27 15.86 9.71
C GLN A 157 4.95 15.80 8.20
N LYS A 158 5.81 16.38 7.33
CA LYS A 158 5.71 16.29 5.85
C LYS A 158 5.96 14.86 5.35
N GLU A 159 6.90 14.17 5.98
CA GLU A 159 7.20 12.76 5.78
C GLU A 159 6.84 12.00 7.06
N ILE A 160 6.29 10.81 6.91
CA ILE A 160 5.74 10.01 7.99
C ILE A 160 6.38 8.63 7.89
N ASN A 161 6.80 8.10 9.03
CA ASN A 161 7.21 6.72 9.21
C ASN A 161 6.76 6.29 10.61
N GLN A 162 5.46 6.07 10.76
CA GLN A 162 4.84 5.84 12.05
C GLN A 162 3.85 4.69 11.97
N THR A 163 3.77 3.96 13.09
CA THR A 163 2.74 2.95 13.34
C THR A 163 1.89 3.44 14.51
N LYS A 164 0.57 3.35 14.36
CA LYS A 164 -0.42 3.66 15.39
C LYS A 164 -1.25 2.42 15.63
N GLU A 165 -1.46 2.10 16.91
CA GLU A 165 -2.28 0.98 17.34
C GLU A 165 -3.50 1.49 18.11
N ILE A 166 -4.63 0.87 17.81
CA ILE A 166 -5.93 1.16 18.43
C ILE A 166 -6.50 -0.17 18.89
N ALA A 167 -6.67 -0.30 20.21
CA ALA A 167 -7.40 -1.39 20.81
C ALA A 167 -8.90 -1.18 20.59
N ILE A 168 -9.59 -2.26 20.20
CA ILE A 168 -11.03 -2.31 19.96
C ILE A 168 -11.56 -3.47 20.78
N ASP A 169 -12.46 -3.20 21.70
CA ASP A 169 -13.14 -4.22 22.48
C ASP A 169 -14.37 -4.70 21.69
N LEU A 170 -14.56 -6.01 21.61
CA LEU A 170 -15.63 -6.66 20.86
C LEU A 170 -16.55 -7.40 21.82
N ILE A 171 -17.86 -7.18 21.68
CA ILE A 171 -18.88 -7.87 22.47
C ILE A 171 -19.86 -8.54 21.51
N GLY A 172 -20.01 -9.86 21.65
CA GLY A 172 -20.96 -10.63 20.86
C GLY A 172 -22.36 -10.61 21.50
N ASN A 173 -23.29 -9.91 20.85
CA ASN A 173 -24.70 -9.80 21.27
C ASN A 173 -25.64 -10.74 20.52
N GLY A 174 -25.13 -11.48 19.52
CA GLY A 174 -25.93 -12.44 18.75
C GLY A 174 -26.56 -13.54 19.60
N ASN A 175 -27.69 -14.08 19.13
CA ASN A 175 -28.39 -15.20 19.76
C ASN A 175 -27.43 -16.40 19.94
N PRO A 176 -27.29 -17.01 21.15
CA PRO A 176 -26.39 -18.13 21.40
C PRO A 176 -26.59 -19.35 20.48
N GLU A 177 -27.77 -19.49 19.88
CA GLU A 177 -28.09 -20.60 18.97
C GLU A 177 -27.67 -20.33 17.52
N GLU A 178 -27.38 -19.07 17.16
CA GLU A 178 -27.00 -18.67 15.82
C GLU A 178 -25.49 -18.71 15.60
N LYS A 179 -25.06 -19.43 14.56
CA LYS A 179 -23.66 -19.43 14.10
C LYS A 179 -23.44 -18.28 13.12
N ASN A 180 -23.14 -17.10 13.67
CA ASN A 180 -22.81 -15.92 12.87
C ASN A 180 -21.30 -15.82 12.61
N SER A 181 -20.92 -15.47 11.39
CA SER A 181 -19.54 -15.16 11.03
C SER A 181 -19.47 -13.98 10.08
N ILE A 182 -18.51 -13.08 10.31
CA ILE A 182 -18.23 -11.95 9.44
C ILE A 182 -16.73 -11.75 9.29
N GLU A 183 -16.31 -11.19 8.15
CA GLU A 183 -14.98 -10.63 7.99
C GLU A 183 -15.07 -9.10 8.05
N ILE A 184 -14.50 -8.50 9.09
CA ILE A 184 -14.40 -7.04 9.18
C ILE A 184 -13.17 -6.62 8.37
N ILE A 185 -13.41 -5.90 7.27
CA ILE A 185 -12.37 -5.35 6.42
C ILE A 185 -12.42 -3.83 6.53
N PRO A 186 -11.31 -3.17 6.89
CA PRO A 186 -11.25 -1.72 6.86
C PRO A 186 -11.34 -1.20 5.44
N GLU A 187 -12.16 -0.17 5.23
CA GLU A 187 -12.38 0.43 3.92
C GLU A 187 -11.96 1.89 3.92
N LEU A 188 -11.60 2.44 2.76
CA LEU A 188 -11.40 3.89 2.63
C LEU A 188 -12.67 4.51 2.09
N THR A 189 -13.10 5.62 2.71
CA THR A 189 -14.14 6.47 2.14
C THR A 189 -13.67 6.94 0.77
N LYS A 190 -14.54 6.84 -0.26
CA LYS A 190 -14.23 7.03 -1.68
C LYS A 190 -13.18 8.14 -1.91
N GLY A 191 -11.93 7.73 -2.10
CA GLY A 191 -10.78 8.63 -2.19
C GLY A 191 -10.18 8.62 -3.59
N ASN A 192 -9.84 9.81 -4.09
CA ASN A 192 -9.20 10.02 -5.38
C ASN A 192 -8.04 9.03 -5.61
N ARG A 193 -8.00 8.35 -6.77
CA ARG A 193 -6.99 7.33 -7.10
C ARG A 193 -5.64 8.02 -7.34
N ASN A 194 -4.83 8.15 -6.30
CA ASN A 194 -3.47 8.71 -6.42
C ASN A 194 -2.46 7.58 -6.72
N PRO A 195 -1.75 7.58 -7.87
CA PRO A 195 -0.79 6.53 -8.22
C PRO A 195 0.43 6.48 -7.28
N LEU A 196 0.72 7.58 -6.57
CA LEU A 196 1.77 7.63 -5.55
C LEU A 196 1.33 7.02 -4.21
N ARG A 197 0.07 6.59 -4.09
CA ARG A 197 -0.48 5.97 -2.88
C ARG A 197 -0.63 4.47 -3.08
N ARG A 198 -0.07 3.70 -2.16
CA ARG A 198 -0.34 2.27 -2.03
C ARG A 198 -0.99 2.01 -0.68
N VAL A 199 -2.19 1.44 -0.69
CA VAL A 199 -2.89 1.02 0.53
C VAL A 199 -3.03 -0.49 0.52
N LYS A 200 -2.77 -1.12 1.66
CA LYS A 200 -2.99 -2.54 1.89
C LYS A 200 -3.91 -2.69 3.09
N PHE A 201 -4.94 -3.51 2.92
CA PHE A 201 -5.87 -3.87 3.99
C PHE A 201 -5.67 -5.33 4.34
N GLN A 202 -5.79 -5.62 5.62
CA GLN A 202 -5.93 -6.96 6.15
C GLN A 202 -7.08 -6.94 7.14
N GLY A 203 -8.16 -7.64 6.78
CA GLY A 203 -9.32 -7.83 7.65
C GLY A 203 -9.09 -8.90 8.72
N LEU A 204 -10.09 -9.03 9.57
CA LEU A 204 -10.17 -10.02 10.64
C LEU A 204 -11.50 -10.77 10.53
N LYS A 205 -11.43 -12.10 10.52
CA LYS A 205 -12.60 -12.95 10.57
C LYS A 205 -13.06 -13.13 12.02
N ILE A 206 -14.34 -12.90 12.26
CA ILE A 206 -15.00 -13.05 13.55
C ILE A 206 -16.04 -14.16 13.42
N GLU A 207 -16.06 -15.08 14.38
CA GLU A 207 -17.02 -16.19 14.45
C GLU A 207 -17.64 -16.21 15.85
N ILE A 208 -18.97 -16.25 15.93
CA ILE A 208 -19.67 -16.57 17.18
C ILE A 208 -19.62 -18.09 17.37
N LYS A 209 -19.11 -18.53 18.52
CA LYS A 209 -19.29 -19.91 18.95
C LYS A 209 -20.69 -20.06 19.52
N GLY A 210 -21.53 -20.84 18.84
CA GLY A 210 -22.71 -21.43 19.46
C GLY A 210 -22.27 -22.35 20.60
N ASN A 211 -23.09 -22.44 21.65
CA ASN A 211 -22.86 -23.33 22.79
C ASN A 211 -22.82 -24.80 22.38
#